data_AF-A0A7C3Y3T9-F1
#
_entry.id   AF-A0A7C3Y3T9-F1
#
_cell.length_a   1.000
_cell.length_b   1.000
_cell.length_c   1.000
_cell.angle_alpha   90.00
_cell.angle_beta   90.00
_cell.angle_gamma   90.00
#
_symmetry.space_group_name_H-M   'P 1'
#
loop_
_entity.id
_entity.type
_entity.pdbx_description
1 polymer ?
#
loop_
_entity_poly.entity_id
_entity_poly.type
_entity_poly.pdbx_seq_one_letter_code
_entity_poly.pdbx_strand_id
1 'polypeptide(L)'
;FFEACLKEFHKPRLICNWMLTEVLKNLNELNIAISESKVTPEALVELIRMVDKKEISGTIAKGILEEMFATGGRVREIIARKGISFITSERELEKIAREAIEKNPQSVADYLSGKEKALHFLIGQVMKMTRGQADPEMVKNLLLKELSSGE
;
A
#
# COMPACT_ATOMS: atom_id res chain seq x y z
N PHE A 1 6.18 15.87 -17.78
CA PHE A 1 5.35 15.22 -16.73
C PHE A 1 6.04 15.25 -15.38
N PHE A 2 7.20 14.60 -15.21
CA PHE A 2 7.96 14.59 -13.94
C PHE A 2 8.17 15.97 -13.30
N GLU A 3 8.63 16.95 -14.07
CA GLU A 3 8.86 18.32 -13.58
C GLU A 3 7.58 18.99 -13.06
N ALA A 4 6.43 18.71 -13.67
CA ALA A 4 5.14 19.21 -13.19
C ALA A 4 4.78 18.58 -11.84
N CYS A 5 5.00 17.26 -11.68
CA CYS A 5 4.84 16.60 -10.39
C CYS A 5 5.77 17.20 -9.31
N LEU A 6 7.00 17.54 -9.68
CA LEU A 6 7.98 18.12 -8.74
C LEU A 6 7.60 19.50 -8.22
N LYS A 7 6.97 20.34 -9.05
CA LYS A 7 6.48 21.66 -8.63
C LYS A 7 5.47 21.55 -7.50
N GLU A 8 4.63 20.51 -7.55
CA GLU A 8 3.64 20.24 -6.51
C GLU A 8 4.25 19.51 -5.32
N PHE A 9 5.15 18.55 -5.54
CA PHE A 9 5.68 17.70 -4.48
C PHE A 9 7.17 17.46 -4.61
N HIS A 10 7.93 18.07 -3.69
CA HIS A 10 9.38 18.12 -3.70
C HIS A 10 10.02 16.82 -3.17
N LYS A 11 9.59 15.66 -3.70
CA LYS A 11 10.17 14.33 -3.41
C LYS A 11 10.58 13.61 -4.71
N PRO A 12 11.70 14.02 -5.34
CA PRO A 12 12.12 13.52 -6.65
C PRO A 12 12.26 12.00 -6.70
N ARG A 13 12.88 11.39 -5.68
CA ARG A 13 13.08 9.93 -5.63
C ARG A 13 11.75 9.18 -5.63
N LEU A 14 10.78 9.63 -4.84
CA LEU A 14 9.49 8.96 -4.72
C LEU A 14 8.69 9.08 -6.02
N ILE A 15 8.66 10.28 -6.61
CA ILE A 15 8.01 10.49 -7.92
C ILE A 15 8.68 9.65 -9.00
N CYS A 16 10.02 9.66 -9.09
CA CYS A 16 10.76 8.85 -10.06
C CYS A 16 10.44 7.37 -9.92
N ASN A 17 10.43 6.83 -8.70
CA ASN A 17 10.12 5.42 -8.47
C ASN A 17 8.72 5.08 -8.99
N TRP A 18 7.70 5.84 -8.62
CA TRP A 18 6.34 5.63 -9.11
C TRP A 18 6.21 5.75 -10.62
N MET A 19 6.91 6.72 -11.23
CA MET A 19 6.91 6.89 -12.67
C MET A 19 7.55 5.69 -13.38
N LEU A 20 8.74 5.26 -12.92
CA LEU A 20 9.52 4.21 -13.56
C LEU A 20 8.95 2.81 -13.33
N THR A 21 8.20 2.59 -12.24
CA THR A 21 7.59 1.29 -11.97
C THR A 21 6.13 1.25 -12.39
N GLU A 22 5.24 1.97 -11.71
CA GLU A 22 3.80 1.77 -11.84
C GLU A 22 3.21 2.53 -13.04
N VAL A 23 3.66 3.76 -13.30
CA VAL A 23 3.17 4.55 -14.45
C VAL A 23 3.66 3.92 -15.75
N LEU A 24 4.96 3.60 -15.87
CA LEU A 24 5.50 2.93 -17.06
C LEU A 24 4.83 1.56 -17.29
N LYS A 25 4.58 0.78 -16.24
CA LYS A 25 3.83 -0.47 -16.35
C LYS A 25 2.47 -0.26 -17.03
N ASN A 26 1.66 0.67 -16.53
CA ASN A 26 0.33 0.96 -17.09
C ASN A 26 0.39 1.49 -18.53
N LEU A 27 1.37 2.35 -18.84
CA LEU A 27 1.58 2.86 -20.20
C LEU A 27 1.90 1.74 -21.17
N ASN A 28 2.77 0.80 -20.77
CA ASN A 28 3.14 -0.35 -21.59
C ASN A 28 1.97 -1.33 -21.77
N GLU A 29 1.19 -1.59 -20.70
CA GLU A 29 0.02 -2.47 -20.76
C GLU A 29 -1.08 -1.93 -21.68
N LEU A 30 -1.27 -0.61 -21.70
CA LEU A 30 -2.23 0.07 -22.57
C LEU A 30 -1.64 0.42 -23.95
N ASN A 31 -0.33 0.28 -24.13
CA ASN A 31 0.43 0.67 -25.32
C ASN A 31 0.16 2.13 -25.75
N ILE A 32 0.24 3.06 -24.78
CA ILE A 32 0.02 4.49 -24.98
C ILE A 32 1.20 5.32 -24.47
N ALA A 33 1.38 6.52 -25.01
CA ALA A 33 2.31 7.50 -24.45
C ALA A 33 1.73 8.20 -23.20
N ILE A 34 2.61 8.75 -22.35
CA ILE A 34 2.19 9.53 -21.17
C ILE A 34 1.29 10.72 -21.53
N SER A 35 1.46 11.29 -22.72
CA SER A 35 0.64 12.40 -23.24
C SER A 35 -0.79 11.98 -23.61
N GLU A 36 -1.03 10.69 -23.82
CA GLU A 36 -2.33 10.11 -24.14
C GLU A 36 -3.05 9.58 -22.88
N SER A 37 -2.34 9.54 -21.75
CA SER A 37 -2.90 9.10 -20.47
C SER A 37 -3.90 10.11 -19.92
N LYS A 38 -4.95 9.58 -19.27
CA LYS A 38 -5.91 10.37 -18.49
C LYS A 38 -5.35 10.80 -17.13
N VAL A 39 -4.19 10.27 -16.73
CA VAL A 39 -3.54 10.60 -15.46
C VAL A 39 -2.83 11.94 -15.57
N THR A 40 -3.27 12.92 -14.78
CA THR A 40 -2.58 14.22 -14.70
C THR A 40 -1.46 14.21 -13.64
N PRO A 41 -0.46 15.11 -13.75
CA PRO A 41 0.58 15.26 -12.74
C PRO A 41 0.02 15.50 -11.33
N GLU A 42 -1.03 16.31 -11.21
CA GLU A 42 -1.67 16.67 -9.95
C GLU A 42 -2.31 15.44 -9.29
N ALA A 43 -3.01 14.62 -10.09
CA ALA A 43 -3.66 13.42 -9.58
C ALA A 43 -2.64 12.34 -9.16
N LEU A 44 -1.55 12.19 -9.93
CA LEU A 44 -0.45 11.29 -9.52
C LEU A 44 0.20 11.76 -8.22
N VAL A 45 0.44 13.07 -8.07
CA VAL A 45 1.01 13.63 -6.83
C VAL A 45 0.07 13.44 -5.65
N GLU A 46 -1.24 13.63 -5.83
CA GLU A 46 -2.24 13.34 -4.77
C GLU A 46 -2.11 11.90 -4.29
N LEU A 47 -2.05 10.94 -5.21
CA LEU A 47 -1.91 9.52 -4.90
C LEU A 47 -0.63 9.23 -4.11
N ILE A 48 0.50 9.73 -4.61
CA ILE A 48 1.81 9.52 -3.99
C ILE A 48 1.85 10.14 -2.59
N ARG A 49 1.25 11.32 -2.38
CA ARG A 49 1.16 11.95 -1.05
C ARG A 49 0.37 11.11 -0.06
N MET A 50 -0.72 10.47 -0.49
CA MET A 50 -1.50 9.59 0.40
C MET A 50 -0.70 8.35 0.82
N VAL A 51 0.10 7.78 -0.09
CA VAL A 51 1.02 6.69 0.22
C VAL A 51 2.13 7.14 1.16
N ASP A 52 2.74 8.30 0.89
CA ASP A 52 3.81 8.88 1.70
C ASP A 52 3.37 9.19 3.14
N LYS A 53 2.10 9.59 3.32
CA LYS A 53 1.46 9.79 4.62
C LYS A 53 0.95 8.52 5.28
N LYS A 54 1.12 7.36 4.64
CA LYS A 54 0.58 6.06 5.08
C LYS A 54 -0.95 6.06 5.25
N GLU A 55 -1.65 6.95 4.55
CA GLU A 55 -3.12 6.96 4.52
C GLU A 55 -3.65 5.76 3.72
N ILE A 56 -2.89 5.33 2.71
CA ILE A 56 -3.22 4.18 1.85
C ILE A 56 -1.96 3.32 1.66
N SER A 57 -2.15 2.01 1.53
CA SER A 57 -1.05 1.11 1.20
C SER A 57 -0.61 1.27 -0.26
N GLY A 58 0.62 0.82 -0.57
CA GLY A 58 1.09 0.74 -1.95
C GLY A 58 0.20 -0.15 -2.83
N THR A 59 -0.37 -1.23 -2.28
CA THR A 59 -1.27 -2.13 -3.02
C THR A 59 -2.56 -1.44 -3.42
N ILE A 60 -3.19 -0.71 -2.49
CA ILE A 60 -4.38 0.09 -2.82
C ILE A 60 -4.02 1.14 -3.88
N ALA A 61 -2.91 1.84 -3.68
CA ALA A 61 -2.50 2.92 -4.57
C ALA A 61 -2.28 2.44 -6.01
N LYS A 62 -1.72 1.25 -6.22
CA LYS A 62 -1.61 0.62 -7.54
C LYS A 62 -2.97 0.41 -8.19
N GLY A 63 -3.93 -0.17 -7.47
CA GLY A 63 -5.29 -0.40 -7.98
C GLY A 63 -6.06 0.89 -8.26
N ILE A 64 -5.76 1.97 -7.51
CA ILE A 64 -6.29 3.31 -7.83
C ILE A 64 -5.63 3.86 -9.09
N LEU A 65 -4.30 3.74 -9.24
CA LEU A 65 -3.59 4.22 -10.41
C LEU A 65 -4.09 3.54 -11.69
N GLU A 66 -4.28 2.22 -11.68
CA GLU A 66 -4.87 1.47 -12.79
C GLU A 66 -6.25 2.03 -13.18
N GLU A 67 -7.08 2.36 -12.19
CA GLU A 67 -8.38 2.99 -12.43
C GLU A 67 -8.26 4.42 -12.99
N MET A 68 -7.27 5.19 -12.53
CA MET A 68 -7.00 6.53 -13.05
C MET A 68 -6.60 6.47 -14.52
N PHE A 69 -5.85 5.44 -14.95
CA PHE A 69 -5.54 5.22 -16.35
C PHE A 69 -6.78 4.85 -17.18
N ALA A 70 -7.65 3.99 -16.64
CA ALA A 70 -8.86 3.55 -17.33
C ALA A 70 -9.91 4.68 -17.47
N THR A 71 -10.19 5.39 -16.39
CA THR A 71 -11.32 6.32 -16.29
C THR A 71 -10.94 7.79 -16.16
N GLY A 72 -9.72 8.08 -15.71
CA GLY A 72 -9.33 9.41 -15.26
C GLY A 72 -9.95 9.79 -13.91
N GLY A 73 -9.80 11.06 -13.54
CA GLY A 73 -10.38 11.61 -12.31
C GLY A 73 -9.43 11.60 -11.12
N ARG A 74 -9.94 12.08 -9.98
CA ARG A 74 -9.13 12.28 -8.75
C ARG A 74 -9.14 11.04 -7.87
N VAL A 75 -8.10 10.91 -7.05
CA VAL A 75 -7.88 9.76 -6.16
C VAL A 75 -9.08 9.54 -5.24
N ARG A 76 -9.58 10.61 -4.60
CA ARG A 76 -10.72 10.56 -3.68
C ARG A 76 -12.02 10.12 -4.34
N GLU A 77 -12.25 10.49 -5.60
CA GLU A 77 -13.46 10.10 -6.35
C GLU A 77 -13.42 8.61 -6.69
N ILE A 78 -12.23 8.08 -7.02
CA ILE A 78 -12.04 6.65 -7.28
C ILE A 78 -12.25 5.83 -6.01
N ILE A 79 -11.68 6.28 -4.89
CA ILE A 79 -11.87 5.65 -3.57
C ILE A 79 -13.37 5.58 -3.23
N ALA A 80 -14.09 6.70 -3.37
CA ALA A 80 -15.52 6.76 -3.08
C ALA A 80 -16.34 5.81 -3.97
N ARG A 81 -16.04 5.77 -5.29
CA ARG A 81 -16.73 4.90 -6.24
C ARG A 81 -16.47 3.41 -5.99
N LYS A 82 -15.25 3.03 -5.65
CA LYS A 82 -14.88 1.62 -5.42
C LYS A 82 -15.21 1.14 -4.00
N GLY A 83 -15.71 2.00 -3.12
CA GLY A 83 -15.98 1.65 -1.73
C GLY A 83 -14.74 1.14 -1.00
N ILE A 84 -13.55 1.65 -1.36
CA ILE A 84 -12.30 1.26 -0.72
C ILE A 84 -12.32 1.80 0.70
N SER A 85 -12.64 0.93 1.66
CA SER A 85 -12.51 1.23 3.08
C SER A 85 -11.04 1.08 3.48
N PHE A 86 -10.51 2.10 4.13
CA PHE A 86 -9.19 2.04 4.74
C PHE A 86 -9.31 1.46 6.14
N ILE A 87 -8.41 0.56 6.51
CA ILE A 87 -8.22 0.20 7.92
C ILE A 87 -7.43 1.36 8.54
N THR A 88 -8.15 2.37 9.01
CA THR A 88 -7.56 3.55 9.66
C THR A 88 -7.46 3.40 11.17
N SER A 89 -8.04 2.34 11.73
CA SER A 89 -8.01 2.08 13.17
C SER A 89 -6.92 1.08 13.51
N GLU A 90 -5.95 1.52 14.30
CA GLU A 90 -4.94 0.63 14.90
C GLU A 90 -5.59 -0.54 15.64
N ARG A 91 -6.74 -0.32 16.31
CA ARG A 91 -7.50 -1.37 17.01
C ARG A 91 -8.07 -2.44 16.09
N GLU A 92 -8.49 -2.07 14.89
CA GLU A 92 -8.97 -3.05 13.89
C GLU A 92 -7.79 -3.87 13.38
N LEU A 93 -6.65 -3.22 13.12
CA LEU A 93 -5.44 -3.92 12.71
C LEU A 93 -4.89 -4.83 13.82
N GLU A 94 -4.98 -4.43 15.10
CA GLU A 94 -4.60 -5.24 16.26
C GLU A 94 -5.41 -6.54 16.33
N LYS A 95 -6.73 -6.44 16.13
CA LYS A 95 -7.60 -7.63 16.10
C LYS A 95 -7.21 -8.59 14.99
N ILE A 96 -6.95 -8.08 13.78
CA ILE A 96 -6.54 -8.90 12.64
C ILE A 96 -5.16 -9.53 12.89
N ALA A 97 -4.22 -8.78 13.50
CA ALA A 97 -2.90 -9.29 13.86
C ALA A 97 -2.98 -10.44 14.89
N ARG A 98 -3.82 -10.29 15.93
CA ARG A 98 -4.07 -11.36 16.90
C ARG A 98 -4.68 -12.60 16.27
N GLU A 99 -5.68 -12.42 15.42
CA GLU A 99 -6.30 -13.54 14.70
C GLU A 99 -5.27 -14.25 13.79
N ALA A 100 -4.35 -13.51 13.15
CA ALA A 100 -3.26 -14.10 12.38
C ALA A 100 -2.27 -14.89 13.27
N ILE A 101 -1.95 -14.40 14.47
CA ILE A 101 -1.11 -15.11 15.45
C ILE A 101 -1.80 -16.41 15.90
N GLU A 102 -3.06 -16.33 16.32
CA GLU A 102 -3.87 -17.47 16.78
C GLU A 102 -4.02 -18.56 15.71
N LYS A 103 -4.19 -18.17 14.44
CA LYS A 103 -4.32 -19.12 13.31
C LYS A 103 -3.00 -19.74 12.88
N ASN A 104 -1.84 -19.23 13.32
CA ASN A 104 -0.53 -19.67 12.85
C ASN A 104 0.44 -19.97 14.01
N PRO A 105 0.10 -20.87 14.95
CA PRO A 105 0.91 -21.13 16.14
C PRO A 105 2.31 -21.66 15.82
N GLN A 106 2.45 -22.43 14.73
CA GLN A 106 3.77 -22.93 14.30
C GLN A 106 4.71 -21.78 13.90
N SER A 107 4.18 -20.76 13.21
CA SER A 107 4.97 -19.58 12.82
C SER A 107 5.38 -18.74 14.02
N VAL A 108 4.53 -18.67 15.06
CA VAL A 108 4.86 -18.03 16.32
C VAL A 108 6.03 -18.74 17.00
N ALA A 109 5.95 -20.07 17.17
CA ALA A 109 7.01 -20.87 17.77
C ALA A 109 8.33 -20.79 16.98
N ASP A 110 8.26 -20.84 15.66
CA ASP A 110 9.43 -20.69 14.78
C ASP A 110 10.08 -19.31 14.94
N TYR A 111 9.29 -18.24 15.03
CA TYR A 111 9.81 -16.89 15.26
C TYR A 111 10.49 -16.76 16.62
N LEU A 112 9.85 -17.25 17.69
CA LEU A 112 10.42 -17.26 19.04
C LEU A 112 11.70 -18.11 19.13
N SER A 113 11.85 -19.10 18.25
CA SER A 113 13.07 -19.90 18.09
C SER A 113 14.16 -19.21 17.24
N GLY A 114 13.98 -17.93 16.89
CA GLY A 114 14.92 -17.12 16.13
C GLY A 114 14.78 -17.18 14.61
N LYS A 115 13.74 -17.83 14.07
CA LYS A 115 13.53 -17.89 12.61
C LYS A 115 12.79 -16.65 12.11
N GLU A 116 13.53 -15.62 11.74
CA GLU A 116 12.97 -14.34 11.23
C GLU A 116 12.06 -14.50 9.99
N LYS A 117 12.23 -15.56 9.19
CA LYS A 117 11.35 -15.87 8.06
C LYS A 117 9.89 -16.09 8.48
N ALA A 118 9.65 -16.57 9.71
CA ALA A 118 8.31 -16.80 10.22
C ALA A 118 7.55 -15.48 10.47
N LEU A 119 8.24 -14.40 10.85
CA LEU A 119 7.64 -13.07 10.96
C LEU A 119 7.15 -12.56 9.58
N HIS A 120 7.95 -12.74 8.53
CA HIS A 120 7.55 -12.37 7.16
C HIS A 120 6.31 -13.12 6.70
N PHE A 121 6.18 -14.39 7.08
CA PHE A 121 4.97 -15.18 6.81
C PHE A 121 3.73 -14.61 7.54
N LEU A 122 3.86 -14.27 8.83
CA LEU A 122 2.77 -13.66 9.60
C LEU A 122 2.35 -12.30 9.02
N ILE A 123 3.30 -11.47 8.60
CA ILE A 123 3.03 -10.21 7.87
C ILE A 123 2.20 -10.53 6.61
N GLY A 124 2.60 -11.54 5.84
CA GLY A 124 1.86 -11.99 4.65
C GLY A 124 0.42 -12.41 4.97
N GLN A 125 0.18 -13.11 6.09
CA GLN A 125 -1.17 -13.50 6.52
C GLN A 125 -2.03 -12.29 6.87
N VAL A 126 -1.51 -11.34 7.65
CA VAL A 126 -2.23 -10.10 7.98
C VAL A 126 -2.52 -9.28 6.72
N MET A 127 -1.55 -9.16 5.81
CA MET A 127 -1.74 -8.49 4.53
C MET A 127 -2.84 -9.15 3.69
N LYS A 128 -2.93 -10.49 3.72
CA LYS A 128 -4.00 -11.23 3.04
C LYS A 128 -5.38 -10.96 3.67
N MET A 129 -5.47 -10.98 5.00
CA MET A 129 -6.71 -10.74 5.73
C MET A 129 -7.24 -9.32 5.54
N THR A 130 -6.32 -8.34 5.53
CA THR A 130 -6.63 -6.94 5.24
C THR A 130 -6.82 -6.65 3.75
N ARG A 131 -6.70 -7.65 2.86
CA ARG A 131 -6.73 -7.49 1.39
C ARG A 131 -5.75 -6.42 0.89
N GLY A 132 -4.60 -6.32 1.55
CA GLY A 132 -3.58 -5.33 1.28
C GLY A 132 -3.96 -3.91 1.70
N GLN A 133 -4.98 -3.71 2.52
CA GLN A 133 -5.40 -2.37 2.95
C GLN A 133 -4.52 -1.77 4.04
N ALA A 134 -3.78 -2.59 4.78
CA ALA A 134 -2.84 -2.14 5.80
C ALA A 134 -1.45 -1.84 5.22
N ASP A 135 -0.71 -0.99 5.92
CA ASP A 135 0.71 -0.73 5.64
C ASP A 135 1.58 -1.87 6.18
N PRO A 136 2.47 -2.49 5.37
CA PRO A 136 3.29 -3.61 5.81
C PRO A 136 4.21 -3.28 6.99
N GLU A 137 4.71 -2.05 7.08
CA GLU A 137 5.58 -1.62 8.17
C GLU A 137 4.79 -1.47 9.48
N MET A 138 3.59 -0.89 9.40
CA MET A 138 2.65 -0.84 10.53
C MET A 138 2.27 -2.26 11.00
N VAL A 139 1.95 -3.17 10.08
CA VAL A 139 1.66 -4.58 10.39
C VAL A 139 2.84 -5.25 11.07
N LYS A 140 4.05 -5.06 10.56
CA LYS A 140 5.27 -5.62 11.16
C LYS A 140 5.45 -5.14 12.59
N ASN A 141 5.36 -3.83 12.82
CA ASN A 141 5.53 -3.25 14.16
C ASN A 141 4.48 -3.77 15.14
N LEU A 142 3.25 -3.96 14.67
CA LEU A 142 2.14 -4.47 15.46
C LEU A 142 2.33 -5.95 15.84
N LEU A 143 2.72 -6.78 14.87
CA LEU A 143 3.03 -8.19 15.12
C LEU A 143 4.18 -8.34 16.11
N LEU A 144 5.24 -7.52 15.99
CA LEU A 144 6.35 -7.51 16.94
C LEU A 144 5.87 -7.16 18.36
N LYS A 145 5.03 -6.12 18.49
CA LYS A 145 4.44 -5.70 19.77
C LYS A 145 3.59 -6.82 20.40
N GLU A 146 2.74 -7.47 19.62
CA GLU A 146 1.87 -8.55 20.11
C GLU A 146 2.68 -9.81 20.49
N LEU A 147 3.73 -10.14 19.73
CA LEU A 147 4.61 -11.29 20.01
C LEU A 147 5.52 -11.05 21.22
N SER A 148 5.92 -9.81 21.49
CA SER A 148 6.72 -9.45 22.68
C SER A 148 5.89 -9.25 23.95
N SER A 149 4.59 -8.93 23.82
CA SER A 149 3.69 -8.72 24.96
C SER A 149 3.04 -10.01 25.46
N GLY A 150 3.40 -11.16 24.87
CA GLY A 150 2.95 -12.50 25.26
C GLY A 150 3.82 -13.17 26.33
N GLU A 151 4.69 -12.42 27.03
CA GLU A 151 5.38 -12.86 28.25
C GLU A 151 4.52 -12.68 29.51
#